data_AF-A0A4R0IXD7-F1
#
_entry.id   AF-A0A4R0IXD7-F1
#
_cell.length_a   1.000
_cell.length_b   1.000
_cell.length_c   1.000
_cell.angle_alpha   90.00
_cell.angle_beta   90.00
_cell.angle_gamma   90.00
#
_symmetry.space_group_name_H-M   'P 1'
#
loop_
_entity.id
_entity.type
_entity.pdbx_description
1 polymer ?
#
loop_
_entity_poly.entity_id
_entity_poly.type
_entity_poly.pdbx_seq_one_letter_code
_entity_poly.pdbx_strand_id
1 'polypeptide(L)'
;MRLLRALAVPATVVLLLTCGPNQATAATSQATGATAVAQAADTDGDTDDGDTGTLTNPTTATAVAPAAMSTAGYSYTAPVDHCILFAAEIGATCHQWVGDDQWVIDGDANGWAAVVHVQTNYGKDRYCQALPAAQGWGKCNYDHIEGKCVRWQMYELKDGDTRNFTPWSAWYGTQYGYPC
;
A
#
# COMPACT_ATOMS: atom_id res chain seq x y z
N MET A 1 62.15 47.42 15.27
CA MET A 1 61.88 46.33 14.31
C MET A 1 60.43 45.89 14.48
N ARG A 2 59.53 46.33 13.58
CA ARG A 2 58.10 45.99 13.59
C ARG A 2 57.89 44.74 12.74
N LEU A 3 57.52 43.62 13.35
CA LEU A 3 57.07 42.43 12.63
C LEU A 3 55.59 42.60 12.23
N LEU A 4 55.35 42.77 10.93
CA LEU A 4 54.03 42.69 10.32
C LEU A 4 53.62 41.21 10.25
N ARG A 5 52.59 40.82 11.01
CA ARG A 5 51.92 39.52 10.86
C ARG A 5 50.85 39.64 9.76
N ALA A 6 50.99 38.83 8.73
CA ALA A 6 50.03 38.68 7.65
C ALA A 6 48.75 37.99 8.16
N LEU A 7 47.60 38.61 7.89
CA LEU A 7 46.27 38.03 8.08
C LEU A 7 45.95 37.15 6.86
N ALA A 8 45.78 35.84 7.08
CA ALA A 8 45.27 34.92 6.08
C ALA A 8 43.73 34.95 6.15
N VAL A 9 43.10 35.31 5.03
CA VAL A 9 41.65 35.27 4.83
C VAL A 9 41.28 33.86 4.33
N PRO A 10 40.38 33.11 4.98
CA PRO A 10 39.90 31.84 4.43
C PRO A 10 38.97 32.11 3.24
N ALA A 11 39.28 31.48 2.12
CA ALA A 11 38.48 31.50 0.90
C ALA A 11 37.17 30.72 1.11
N THR A 12 36.05 31.42 1.04
CA THR A 12 34.71 30.83 1.02
C THR A 12 34.49 30.16 -0.34
N VAL A 13 34.46 28.83 -0.37
CA VAL A 13 34.07 28.06 -1.55
C VAL A 13 32.53 28.00 -1.58
N VAL A 14 31.92 28.77 -2.46
CA VAL A 14 30.49 28.69 -2.78
C VAL A 14 30.31 27.58 -3.81
N LEU A 15 29.81 26.42 -3.37
CA LEU A 15 29.44 25.32 -4.27
C LEU A 15 28.03 25.58 -4.82
N LEU A 16 27.95 26.18 -6.01
CA LEU A 16 26.70 26.29 -6.77
C LEU A 16 26.38 24.94 -7.41
N LEU A 17 25.50 24.17 -6.76
CA LEU A 17 24.86 22.99 -7.34
C LEU A 17 23.69 23.45 -8.21
N THR A 18 23.90 23.60 -9.51
CA THR A 18 22.83 23.80 -10.50
C THR A 18 22.87 22.68 -11.55
N CYS A 19 22.00 21.69 -11.39
CA CYS A 19 21.65 20.68 -12.40
C CYS A 19 20.41 19.96 -11.86
N GLY A 20 19.22 19.91 -12.44
CA GLY A 20 18.55 20.46 -13.62
C GLY A 20 17.09 19.94 -13.51
N PRO A 21 16.08 20.57 -14.13
CA PRO A 21 14.72 20.06 -14.05
C PRO A 21 14.59 18.78 -14.89
N ASN A 22 14.41 17.64 -14.22
CA ASN A 22 13.97 16.40 -14.87
C ASN A 22 12.55 16.60 -15.37
N GLN A 23 12.42 16.93 -16.66
CA GLN A 23 11.17 16.83 -17.39
C GLN A 23 10.85 15.34 -17.56
N ALA A 24 10.04 14.80 -16.67
CA ALA A 24 9.42 13.50 -16.87
C ALA A 24 8.24 13.67 -17.83
N THR A 25 8.45 13.22 -19.06
CA THR A 25 7.45 13.10 -20.13
C THR A 25 6.26 12.29 -19.62
N ALA A 26 5.08 12.91 -19.54
CA ALA A 26 3.84 12.21 -19.27
C ALA A 26 3.51 11.28 -20.46
N ALA A 27 3.62 9.96 -20.24
CA ALA A 27 3.09 8.98 -21.17
C ALA A 27 1.56 9.00 -21.07
N THR A 28 0.91 9.51 -22.13
CA THR A 28 -0.53 9.41 -22.31
C THR A 28 -0.87 7.98 -22.70
N SER A 29 -1.35 7.18 -21.76
CA SER A 29 -1.96 5.88 -22.04
C SER A 29 -3.48 6.05 -22.03
N GLN A 30 -4.06 6.18 -23.21
CA GLN A 30 -5.51 6.01 -23.43
C GLN A 30 -5.89 4.58 -23.01
N ALA A 31 -6.64 4.46 -21.91
CA ALA A 31 -7.42 3.26 -21.63
C ALA A 31 -8.87 3.54 -22.05
N THR A 32 -9.21 2.97 -23.21
CA THR A 32 -10.56 2.81 -23.75
C THR A 32 -11.50 2.21 -22.71
N GLY A 33 -12.70 2.77 -22.64
CA GLY A 33 -13.71 2.47 -21.63
C GLY A 33 -14.24 1.04 -21.68
N ALA A 34 -14.59 0.56 -20.49
CA ALA A 34 -15.60 -0.46 -20.29
C ALA A 34 -16.56 0.07 -19.21
N THR A 35 -17.64 0.68 -19.67
CA THR A 35 -18.80 1.05 -18.85
C THR A 35 -19.47 -0.24 -18.40
N ALA A 36 -19.23 -0.69 -17.17
CA ALA A 36 -20.07 -1.68 -16.54
C ALA A 36 -21.34 -0.96 -16.03
N VAL A 37 -22.41 -1.10 -16.80
CA VAL A 37 -23.75 -0.64 -16.43
C VAL A 37 -24.25 -1.52 -15.27
N ALA A 38 -24.56 -0.90 -14.14
CA ALA A 38 -25.32 -1.52 -13.08
C ALA A 38 -26.71 -1.87 -13.61
N GLN A 39 -27.06 -3.16 -13.67
CA GLN A 39 -28.44 -3.58 -13.89
C GLN A 39 -29.18 -3.58 -12.56
N ALA A 40 -30.14 -2.66 -12.47
CA ALA A 40 -31.20 -2.69 -11.49
C ALA A 40 -32.10 -3.91 -11.76
N ALA A 41 -32.34 -4.73 -10.75
CA ALA A 41 -33.42 -5.70 -10.76
C ALA A 41 -34.71 -4.97 -10.35
N ASP A 42 -35.65 -4.89 -11.29
CA ASP A 42 -37.06 -4.59 -11.03
C ASP A 42 -37.77 -5.89 -10.61
N THR A 43 -38.84 -5.71 -9.84
CA THR A 43 -39.68 -6.70 -9.18
C THR A 43 -40.99 -6.84 -9.94
N ASP A 44 -41.20 -7.97 -10.60
CA ASP A 44 -42.48 -8.68 -10.70
C ASP A 44 -42.13 -10.18 -10.82
N GLY A 45 -42.87 -11.16 -10.31
CA GLY A 45 -44.28 -11.17 -9.98
C GLY A 45 -45.07 -12.12 -10.88
N ASP A 46 -44.47 -13.20 -11.44
CA ASP A 46 -45.26 -14.29 -12.03
C ASP A 46 -44.62 -15.68 -11.92
N THR A 47 -45.50 -16.67 -11.86
CA THR A 47 -45.30 -18.06 -11.43
C THR A 47 -45.18 -19.02 -12.63
N ASP A 48 -44.46 -20.12 -12.43
CA ASP A 48 -44.41 -21.38 -13.20
C ASP A 48 -44.05 -21.32 -14.70
N ASP A 49 -42.85 -21.82 -15.02
CA ASP A 49 -42.75 -22.99 -15.92
C ASP A 49 -41.37 -23.65 -15.79
N GLY A 50 -41.37 -24.98 -15.70
CA GLY A 50 -40.17 -25.79 -15.60
C GLY A 50 -39.38 -25.77 -16.90
N ASP A 51 -38.25 -25.06 -16.91
CA ASP A 51 -37.21 -25.20 -17.93
C ASP A 51 -35.91 -25.72 -17.28
N THR A 52 -35.54 -26.94 -17.64
CA THR A 52 -34.22 -27.52 -17.39
C THR A 52 -33.20 -26.79 -18.27
N GLY A 53 -32.80 -25.59 -17.82
CA GLY A 53 -31.76 -24.79 -18.42
C GLY A 53 -30.44 -25.55 -18.44
N THR A 54 -30.07 -26.00 -19.63
CA THR A 54 -28.77 -26.58 -19.96
C THR A 54 -27.69 -25.54 -19.67
N LEU A 55 -26.85 -25.79 -18.68
CA LEU A 55 -25.66 -24.98 -18.39
C LEU A 55 -24.71 -25.09 -19.59
N THR A 56 -24.74 -24.09 -20.46
CA THR A 56 -23.72 -23.93 -21.51
C THR A 56 -22.44 -23.46 -20.84
N ASN A 57 -21.49 -24.40 -20.78
CA ASN A 57 -20.14 -24.19 -20.29
C ASN A 57 -19.44 -23.10 -21.14
N PRO A 58 -18.93 -21.99 -20.58
CA PRO A 58 -18.15 -21.05 -21.37
C PRO A 58 -16.80 -21.68 -21.72
N THR A 59 -16.65 -21.93 -23.01
CA THR A 59 -15.49 -22.40 -23.74
C THR A 59 -14.22 -21.61 -23.41
N THR A 60 -13.18 -22.35 -23.04
CA THR A 60 -11.74 -22.08 -23.21
C THR A 60 -11.29 -20.62 -23.18
N ALA A 61 -10.93 -20.13 -21.99
CA ALA A 61 -10.11 -18.93 -21.85
C ALA A 61 -8.70 -19.22 -22.38
N THR A 62 -8.31 -18.51 -23.44
CA THR A 62 -6.93 -18.46 -23.94
C THR A 62 -6.01 -17.98 -22.82
N ALA A 63 -5.07 -18.83 -22.40
CA ALA A 63 -4.05 -18.47 -21.42
C ALA A 63 -3.17 -17.36 -22.01
N VAL A 64 -3.36 -16.12 -21.52
CA VAL A 64 -2.43 -15.02 -21.76
C VAL A 64 -1.16 -15.35 -20.98
N ALA A 65 -0.02 -15.39 -21.67
CA ALA A 65 1.28 -15.61 -21.05
C ALA A 65 1.50 -14.59 -19.91
N PRO A 66 2.06 -14.99 -18.75
CA PRO A 66 2.30 -14.06 -17.67
C PRO A 66 3.23 -12.95 -18.16
N ALA A 67 2.79 -11.70 -18.04
CA ALA A 67 3.62 -10.55 -18.30
C ALA A 67 4.89 -10.66 -17.44
N ALA A 68 6.04 -10.41 -18.06
CA ALA A 68 7.33 -10.42 -17.37
C ALA A 68 7.26 -9.49 -16.15
N MET A 69 7.60 -10.02 -14.97
CA MET A 69 7.64 -9.29 -13.71
C MET A 69 8.62 -8.12 -13.83
N SER A 70 8.07 -6.91 -13.90
CA SER A 70 8.84 -5.69 -13.74
C SER A 70 9.15 -5.52 -12.26
N THR A 71 10.42 -5.66 -11.88
CA THR A 71 10.97 -5.18 -10.60
C THR A 71 11.02 -3.64 -10.61
N ALA A 72 9.86 -3.01 -10.76
CA ALA A 72 9.74 -1.58 -10.49
C ALA A 72 9.98 -1.42 -8.98
N GLY A 73 11.11 -0.83 -8.60
CA GLY A 73 11.37 -0.52 -7.20
C GLY A 73 10.26 0.40 -6.68
N TYR A 74 9.40 -0.11 -5.80
CA TYR A 74 8.36 0.69 -5.19
C TYR A 74 9.00 1.70 -4.24
N SER A 75 8.67 2.98 -4.42
CA SER A 75 9.01 4.02 -3.45
C SER A 75 8.00 3.94 -2.31
N TYR A 76 8.40 3.35 -1.18
CA TYR A 76 7.61 3.33 0.05
C TYR A 76 7.60 4.69 0.77
N THR A 77 7.37 5.77 0.04
CA THR A 77 7.17 7.08 0.66
C THR A 77 5.88 7.01 1.45
N ALA A 78 5.98 7.18 2.77
CA ALA A 78 4.83 7.13 3.66
C ALA A 78 3.77 8.14 3.20
N PRO A 79 2.47 7.77 3.22
CA PRO A 79 1.39 8.65 2.79
C PRO A 79 1.17 9.84 3.73
N VAL A 80 1.75 9.81 4.94
CA VAL A 80 1.67 10.86 5.95
C VAL A 80 3.01 11.02 6.68
N ASP A 81 3.30 12.23 7.16
CA ASP A 81 4.58 12.58 7.83
C ASP A 81 4.72 12.00 9.25
N HIS A 82 3.62 11.48 9.82
CA HIS A 82 3.55 10.97 11.19
C HIS A 82 2.97 9.56 11.21
N CYS A 83 3.75 8.58 10.79
CA CYS A 83 3.40 7.18 10.95
C CYS A 83 4.58 6.28 11.24
N ILE A 84 4.27 5.14 11.86
CA ILE A 84 5.25 4.08 12.10
C ILE A 84 5.31 3.26 10.81
N LEU A 85 6.38 3.46 10.06
CA LEU A 85 6.63 2.72 8.83
C LEU A 85 7.25 1.37 9.15
N PHE A 86 6.68 0.32 8.58
CA PHE A 86 7.23 -1.03 8.57
C PHE A 86 7.21 -1.54 7.13
N ALA A 87 8.38 -1.88 6.60
CA ALA A 87 8.53 -2.36 5.23
C ALA A 87 9.19 -3.75 5.22
N ALA A 88 8.73 -4.59 4.31
CA ALA A 88 9.22 -5.93 4.04
C ALA A 88 9.28 -6.15 2.52
N GLU A 89 9.74 -7.33 2.11
CA GLU A 89 9.79 -7.70 0.69
C GLU A 89 8.40 -7.66 0.04
N ILE A 90 7.38 -8.15 0.74
CA ILE A 90 5.99 -8.23 0.26
C ILE A 90 5.24 -6.88 0.21
N GLY A 91 5.83 -5.79 0.74
CA GLY A 91 5.17 -4.49 0.78
C GLY A 91 5.54 -3.64 1.99
N ALA A 92 4.78 -2.59 2.22
CA ALA A 92 4.95 -1.72 3.38
C ALA A 92 3.62 -1.34 4.03
N THR A 93 3.72 -0.98 5.30
CA THR A 93 2.61 -0.50 6.11
C THR A 93 3.01 0.72 6.91
N CYS A 94 2.08 1.64 7.11
CA CYS A 94 2.26 2.91 7.79
C CYS A 94 1.09 3.09 8.74
N HIS A 95 1.34 3.12 10.06
CA HIS A 95 0.32 3.31 11.09
C HIS A 95 0.41 4.73 11.66
N GLN A 96 -0.62 5.56 11.50
CA GLN A 96 -0.66 6.91 12.08
C GLN A 96 -1.16 6.85 13.52
N TRP A 97 -0.28 7.21 14.46
CA TRP A 97 -0.68 7.46 15.84
C TRP A 97 -1.55 8.73 15.92
N VAL A 98 -2.58 8.76 16.77
CA VAL A 98 -3.58 9.85 16.92
C VAL A 98 -4.58 9.99 15.76
N GLY A 99 -4.36 9.32 14.62
CA GLY A 99 -5.32 9.25 13.51
C GLY A 99 -5.97 7.87 13.34
N ASP A 100 -5.38 6.83 13.96
CA ASP A 100 -5.78 5.42 13.88
C ASP A 100 -5.88 4.84 12.46
N ASP A 101 -5.41 5.60 11.49
CA ASP A 101 -5.39 5.22 10.10
C ASP A 101 -4.23 4.25 9.84
N GLN A 102 -4.53 3.19 9.10
CA GLN A 102 -3.57 2.22 8.62
C GLN A 102 -3.49 2.33 7.10
N TRP A 103 -2.29 2.53 6.58
CA TRP A 103 -2.03 2.40 5.16
C TRP A 103 -1.19 1.18 4.88
N VAL A 104 -1.46 0.55 3.76
CA VAL A 104 -0.71 -0.61 3.26
C VAL A 104 -0.52 -0.48 1.76
N ILE A 105 0.68 -0.80 1.29
CA ILE A 105 1.02 -0.87 -0.12
C ILE A 105 1.61 -2.25 -0.40
N ASP A 106 1.18 -2.83 -1.52
CA ASP A 106 1.76 -4.05 -2.04
C ASP A 106 3.10 -3.75 -2.71
N GLY A 107 4.11 -4.55 -2.40
CA GLY A 107 5.44 -4.43 -2.98
C GLY A 107 5.57 -5.11 -4.35
N ASP A 108 4.64 -6.00 -4.70
CA ASP A 108 4.76 -6.87 -5.86
C ASP A 108 3.46 -6.99 -6.65
N ALA A 109 3.48 -6.66 -7.94
CA ALA A 109 2.37 -6.92 -8.85
C ALA A 109 2.31 -8.40 -9.30
N ASN A 110 2.35 -9.34 -8.34
CA ASN A 110 2.42 -10.79 -8.59
C ASN A 110 1.04 -11.50 -8.52
N GLY A 111 -0.03 -10.73 -8.32
CA GLY A 111 -1.40 -11.21 -8.19
C GLY A 111 -1.79 -11.74 -6.80
N TRP A 112 -0.89 -11.63 -5.83
CA TRP A 112 -1.21 -11.69 -4.40
C TRP A 112 -1.42 -10.27 -3.88
N ALA A 113 -2.14 -10.13 -2.77
CA ALA A 113 -2.34 -8.86 -2.11
C ALA A 113 -1.61 -8.84 -0.77
N ALA A 114 -0.80 -7.82 -0.51
CA ALA A 114 -0.27 -7.57 0.83
C ALA A 114 -1.40 -7.24 1.82
N VAL A 115 -1.42 -7.92 2.96
CA VAL A 115 -2.35 -7.73 4.06
C VAL A 115 -1.58 -7.44 5.34
N VAL A 116 -2.03 -6.43 6.07
CA VAL A 116 -1.56 -6.10 7.42
C VAL A 116 -2.58 -6.63 8.41
N HIS A 117 -2.17 -7.54 9.27
CA HIS A 117 -2.91 -7.95 10.44
C HIS A 117 -2.46 -7.12 11.63
N VAL A 118 -3.35 -6.28 12.13
CA VAL A 118 -3.17 -5.46 13.33
C VAL A 118 -3.79 -6.18 14.53
N GLN A 119 -2.97 -6.49 15.52
CA GLN A 119 -3.41 -7.02 16.80
C GLN A 119 -3.39 -5.92 17.85
N THR A 120 -4.43 -5.88 18.69
CA THR A 120 -4.53 -4.91 19.79
C THR A 120 -4.41 -5.58 21.15
N ASN A 121 -3.82 -4.88 22.12
CA ASN A 121 -3.72 -5.38 23.50
C ASN A 121 -5.06 -5.32 24.26
N TYR A 122 -6.12 -4.82 23.62
CA TYR A 122 -7.49 -4.81 24.13
C TYR A 122 -8.37 -5.86 23.43
N GLY A 123 -7.76 -6.87 22.81
CA GLY A 123 -8.44 -8.08 22.35
C GLY A 123 -9.19 -7.93 21.02
N LYS A 124 -8.73 -7.05 20.13
CA LYS A 124 -9.23 -6.94 18.76
C LYS A 124 -8.14 -7.32 17.76
N ASP A 125 -8.57 -7.94 16.66
CA ASP A 125 -7.77 -8.14 15.46
C ASP A 125 -8.44 -7.36 14.31
N ARG A 126 -7.62 -6.65 13.54
CA ARG A 126 -8.04 -5.88 12.37
C ARG A 126 -7.15 -6.25 11.19
N TYR A 127 -7.68 -6.11 9.99
CA TYR A 127 -6.97 -6.45 8.76
C TYR A 127 -7.08 -5.28 7.78
N CYS A 128 -5.95 -4.90 7.17
CA CYS A 128 -5.91 -3.92 6.10
C CYS A 128 -5.26 -4.54 4.88
N GLN A 129 -5.96 -4.54 3.76
CA GLN A 129 -5.47 -5.11 2.50
C GLN A 129 -5.06 -4.00 1.54
N ALA A 130 -3.96 -4.21 0.83
CA ALA A 130 -3.48 -3.32 -0.21
C ALA A 130 -4.44 -3.25 -1.40
N LEU A 131 -4.34 -2.15 -2.15
CA LEU A 131 -4.99 -2.05 -3.44
C LEU A 131 -4.41 -3.13 -4.40
N PRO A 132 -5.23 -3.68 -5.32
CA PRO A 132 -4.76 -4.69 -6.25
C PRO A 132 -3.55 -4.26 -7.06
N ALA A 133 -2.69 -5.22 -7.42
CA ALA A 133 -1.57 -5.03 -8.35
C ALA A 133 -0.64 -3.86 -8.01
N ALA A 134 -0.38 -3.64 -6.72
CA ALA A 134 0.55 -2.63 -6.23
C ALA A 134 0.27 -1.22 -6.80
N GLN A 135 -1.02 -0.84 -6.83
CA GLN A 135 -1.51 0.46 -7.31
C GLN A 135 -1.29 1.63 -6.35
N GLY A 136 -0.40 1.46 -5.36
CA GLY A 136 -0.13 2.45 -4.33
C GLY A 136 -0.72 2.10 -2.96
N TRP A 137 -0.80 3.09 -2.10
CA TRP A 137 -1.26 2.93 -0.72
C TRP A 137 -2.79 2.78 -0.63
N GLY A 138 -3.24 1.62 -0.18
CA GLY A 138 -4.59 1.43 0.35
C GLY A 138 -4.70 2.00 1.76
N LYS A 139 -5.87 2.52 2.12
CA LYS A 139 -6.15 3.07 3.45
C LYS A 139 -7.26 2.27 4.12
N CYS A 140 -7.06 1.92 5.38
CA CYS A 140 -8.08 1.41 6.28
C CYS A 140 -8.17 2.32 7.50
N ASN A 141 -9.37 2.78 7.80
CA ASN A 141 -9.60 3.61 8.97
C ASN A 141 -9.92 2.70 10.14
N TYR A 142 -9.23 2.87 11.25
CA TYR A 142 -9.58 2.23 12.52
C TYR A 142 -10.01 3.28 13.54
N ASP A 143 -10.58 2.79 14.62
CA ASP A 143 -10.95 3.57 15.81
C ASP A 143 -10.34 2.81 16.98
N HIS A 144 -9.10 3.14 17.29
CA HIS A 144 -8.36 2.49 18.35
C HIS A 144 -8.63 3.21 19.67
N ILE A 145 -8.62 2.44 20.76
CA ILE A 145 -8.77 3.04 22.09
C ILE A 145 -7.47 3.79 22.40
N GLU A 146 -7.57 5.08 22.70
CA GLU A 146 -6.43 5.90 23.12
C GLU A 146 -5.72 5.31 24.35
N GLY A 147 -4.38 5.43 24.39
CA GLY A 147 -3.56 4.87 25.47
C GLY A 147 -3.45 3.33 25.46
N LYS A 148 -3.94 2.66 24.41
CA LYS A 148 -3.72 1.23 24.17
C LYS A 148 -2.58 1.00 23.20
N CYS A 149 -2.26 -0.28 22.98
CA CYS A 149 -1.15 -0.68 22.14
C CYS A 149 -1.63 -1.56 21.01
N VAL A 150 -1.01 -1.36 19.85
CA VAL A 150 -1.19 -2.15 18.64
C VAL A 150 0.16 -2.70 18.19
N ARG A 151 0.12 -3.84 17.52
CA ARG A 151 1.25 -4.38 16.77
C ARG A 151 0.73 -4.97 15.48
N TRP A 152 1.60 -5.17 14.50
CA TRP A 152 1.18 -5.70 13.22
C TRP A 152 2.15 -6.72 12.66
N GLN A 153 1.61 -7.55 11.78
CA GLN A 153 2.31 -8.50 10.95
C GLN A 153 1.79 -8.33 9.52
N MET A 154 2.64 -8.55 8.52
CA MET A 154 2.24 -8.56 7.12
C MET A 154 2.29 -9.99 6.56
N TYR A 155 1.42 -10.28 5.60
CA TYR A 155 1.44 -11.49 4.80
C TYR A 155 0.79 -11.24 3.43
N GLU A 156 0.96 -12.16 2.50
CA GLU A 156 0.27 -12.13 1.21
C GLU A 156 -1.00 -12.98 1.25
N LEU A 157 -2.09 -12.51 0.64
CA LEU A 157 -3.37 -13.18 0.52
C LEU A 157 -3.77 -13.32 -0.95
N LYS A 158 -4.27 -14.50 -1.33
CA LYS A 158 -4.90 -14.74 -2.63
C LYS A 158 -5.92 -15.87 -2.53
N ASP A 159 -7.15 -15.61 -2.95
CA ASP A 159 -8.23 -16.61 -3.01
C ASP A 159 -8.43 -17.41 -1.69
N GLY A 160 -8.16 -16.77 -0.55
CA GLY A 160 -8.24 -17.38 0.80
C GLY A 160 -6.94 -18.03 1.30
N ASP A 161 -5.96 -18.24 0.42
CA ASP A 161 -4.64 -18.76 0.78
C ASP A 161 -3.71 -17.65 1.28
N THR A 162 -2.88 -17.99 2.26
CA THR A 162 -1.92 -17.04 2.88
C THR A 162 -0.49 -17.53 2.81
N ARG A 163 0.47 -16.62 2.64
CA ARG A 163 1.91 -16.93 2.60
C ARG A 163 2.79 -15.75 3.01
N ASN A 164 4.10 -15.99 3.11
CA ASN A 164 5.13 -14.97 3.31
C ASN A 164 4.88 -14.04 4.51
N PHE A 165 4.61 -14.65 5.66
CA PHE A 165 4.40 -13.93 6.91
C PHE A 165 5.69 -13.27 7.39
N THR A 166 5.62 -11.97 7.69
CA THR A 166 6.70 -11.27 8.40
C THR A 166 6.72 -11.68 9.88
N PRO A 167 7.76 -11.36 10.66
CA PRO A 167 7.62 -11.32 12.11
C PRO A 167 6.57 -10.26 12.54
N TRP A 168 6.04 -10.42 13.75
CA TRP A 168 5.27 -9.36 14.41
C TRP A 168 6.18 -8.18 14.73
N SER A 169 5.66 -6.96 14.58
CA SER A 169 6.29 -5.75 15.11
C SER A 169 6.33 -5.77 16.65
N ALA A 170 7.10 -4.84 17.22
CA ALA A 170 6.92 -4.44 18.61
C ALA A 170 5.49 -3.89 18.82
N TRP A 171 5.09 -3.78 20.08
CA TRP A 171 3.88 -3.05 20.44
C TRP A 171 4.14 -1.55 20.38
N TYR A 172 3.17 -0.79 19.88
CA TYR A 172 3.24 0.66 19.79
C TYR A 172 1.95 1.29 20.32
N GLY A 173 2.09 2.40 21.04
CA GLY A 173 0.98 3.12 21.63
C GLY A 173 0.17 3.89 20.59
N THR A 174 -1.16 3.76 20.63
CA THR A 174 -2.12 4.40 19.70
C THR A 174 -2.10 5.93 19.79
N GLN A 175 -1.73 6.47 20.95
CA GLN A 175 -1.75 7.91 21.22
C GLN A 175 -0.42 8.63 20.91
N TYR A 176 0.71 7.93 20.93
CA TYR A 176 2.03 8.59 20.89
C TYR A 176 3.00 7.98 19.88
N GLY A 177 2.69 6.81 19.32
CA GLY A 177 3.53 6.14 18.33
C GLY A 177 4.83 5.55 18.88
N TYR A 178 5.06 5.60 20.20
CA TYR A 178 6.22 4.99 20.85
C TYR A 178 5.97 3.53 21.24
N PRO A 179 7.03 2.72 21.37
CA PRO A 179 6.90 1.37 21.88
C PRO A 179 6.16 1.31 23.21
N CYS A 180 5.25 0.35 23.31
CA CYS A 180 4.78 -0.22 24.57
C CYS A 180 5.64 -1.46 24.89
#